data_AF-A0A1S4LX95-F1
#
_entry.id   AF-A0A1S4LX95-F1
#
_cell.length_a   1.000
_cell.length_b   1.000
_cell.length_c   1.000
_cell.angle_alpha   90.00
_cell.angle_beta   90.00
_cell.angle_gamma   90.00
#
_symmetry.space_group_name_H-M   'P 1'
#
loop_
_entity.id
_entity.type
_entity.pdbx_description
1 polymer ?
#
loop_
_entity_poly.entity_id
_entity_poly.type
_entity_poly.pdbx_seq_one_letter_code
_entity_poly.pdbx_strand_id
1 'polypeptide(L)'
;MIWTLLRLPCTVVAAIKQLVARTFFLAVVFSVITWSSILLYGMFYWSYIPKSSHLFPVHLHFESRSCPEGFCDYPVANVTVVRPGYGEYLARGQRYKIYLDLEMPESDANQRIGMFTVKIDMITETGEVVRSSLRSGVLRYKSAMVRLFSTLTYIPMLMFGSAEEKQIVSVLLFDRYEEDYVSDGYV
;
A
#
# COMPACT_ATOMS: atom_id res chain seq x y z
N MET A 1 22.04 50.96 -51.96
CA MET A 1 22.70 49.69 -51.57
C MET A 1 21.91 49.00 -50.44
N ILE A 2 20.60 48.74 -50.62
CA ILE A 2 19.72 48.18 -49.56
C ILE A 2 18.74 47.10 -50.10
N TRP A 3 18.73 46.79 -51.41
CA TRP A 3 17.71 45.90 -52.00
C TRP A 3 18.15 44.45 -52.29
N THR A 4 19.38 44.05 -51.94
CA THR A 4 19.95 42.73 -52.27
C THR A 4 19.92 41.74 -51.10
N LEU A 5 18.87 41.76 -50.26
CA LEU A 5 18.80 40.84 -49.11
C LEU A 5 17.57 39.94 -49.04
N LEU A 6 16.65 39.94 -50.02
CA LEU A 6 15.41 39.16 -49.84
C LEU A 6 14.86 38.52 -51.12
N ARG A 7 15.60 37.57 -51.70
CA ARG A 7 15.00 36.52 -52.55
C ARG A 7 15.70 35.19 -52.30
N LEU A 8 15.21 34.45 -51.31
CA LEU A 8 15.49 33.02 -51.23
C LEU A 8 14.97 32.35 -52.51
N PRO A 9 15.77 31.51 -53.20
CA PRO A 9 15.32 30.83 -54.41
C PRO A 9 14.08 29.98 -54.10
N CYS A 10 13.05 30.02 -54.96
CA CYS A 10 11.84 29.20 -54.79
C CYS A 10 12.14 27.70 -54.59
N THR A 11 13.25 27.21 -55.13
CA THR A 11 13.74 25.84 -54.96
C THR A 11 14.15 25.53 -53.51
N VAL A 12 14.79 26.48 -52.83
CA VAL A 12 15.17 26.37 -51.41
C VAL A 12 13.92 26.38 -50.53
N VAL A 13 12.94 27.24 -50.83
CA VAL A 13 11.66 27.28 -50.10
C VAL A 13 10.89 25.98 -50.28
N ALA A 14 10.87 25.40 -51.48
CA ALA A 14 10.23 24.11 -51.74
C ALA A 14 10.94 22.94 -51.03
N ALA A 15 12.28 22.92 -51.02
CA ALA A 15 13.06 21.90 -50.33
C ALA A 15 12.89 21.96 -48.80
N ILE A 16 12.86 23.17 -48.22
CA ILE A 16 12.59 23.37 -46.79
C ILE A 16 11.18 22.89 -46.45
N LYS A 17 10.17 23.22 -47.26
CA LYS A 17 8.79 22.77 -47.05
C LYS A 17 8.68 21.24 -47.06
N GLN A 18 9.40 20.56 -47.96
CA GLN A 18 9.44 19.10 -48.02
C GLN A 18 10.16 18.48 -46.83
N LEU A 19 11.27 19.08 -46.39
CA LEU A 19 12.00 18.62 -45.20
C LEU A 19 11.14 18.75 -43.94
N VAL A 20 10.49 19.90 -43.74
CA VAL A 20 9.59 20.16 -42.60
C VAL A 20 8.40 19.21 -42.63
N ALA A 21 7.79 18.97 -43.80
CA ALA A 21 6.67 18.02 -43.91
C ALA A 21 7.11 16.58 -43.57
N ARG A 22 8.30 16.18 -44.02
CA ARG A 22 8.83 14.83 -43.78
C ARG A 22 9.23 14.62 -42.31
N THR A 23 9.86 15.60 -41.67
CA THR A 23 10.19 15.54 -40.23
C THR A 23 8.93 15.58 -39.37
N PHE A 24 7.95 16.41 -39.73
CA PHE A 24 6.66 16.45 -39.05
C PHE A 24 5.93 15.11 -39.15
N PHE A 25 5.86 14.50 -40.34
CA PHE A 25 5.23 13.19 -40.51
C PHE A 25 5.91 12.10 -39.67
N LEU A 26 7.26 12.07 -39.65
CA LEU A 26 8.00 11.13 -38.81
C LEU A 26 7.75 11.36 -37.31
N ALA A 27 7.69 12.62 -36.86
CA ALA A 27 7.37 12.95 -35.48
C ALA A 27 5.95 12.53 -35.08
N VAL A 28 4.97 12.72 -35.97
CA VAL A 28 3.58 12.26 -35.74
C VAL A 28 3.53 10.74 -35.64
N VAL A 29 4.18 10.01 -36.56
CA VAL A 29 4.23 8.53 -36.50
C VAL A 29 4.89 8.06 -35.21
N PHE A 30 6.02 8.65 -34.82
CA PHE A 30 6.70 8.32 -33.57
C PHE A 30 5.81 8.60 -32.35
N SER A 31 5.09 9.72 -32.35
CA SER A 31 4.13 10.07 -31.29
C SER A 31 3.01 9.03 -31.21
N VAL A 32 2.38 8.66 -32.34
CA VAL A 32 1.30 7.65 -32.37
C VAL A 32 1.79 6.29 -31.86
N ILE A 33 2.97 5.85 -32.26
CA ILE A 33 3.57 4.60 -31.77
C ILE A 33 3.83 4.67 -30.26
N THR A 34 4.36 5.79 -29.77
CA THR A 34 4.65 5.96 -28.34
C THR A 34 3.37 5.97 -27.51
N TRP A 35 2.36 6.73 -27.93
CA TRP A 35 1.08 6.80 -27.23
C TRP A 35 0.33 5.48 -27.26
N SER A 36 0.30 4.78 -28.40
CA SER A 36 -0.33 3.46 -28.49
C SER A 36 0.37 2.43 -27.60
N SER A 37 1.71 2.46 -27.53
CA SER A 37 2.48 1.60 -26.62
C SER A 37 2.13 1.86 -25.15
N ILE A 38 2.09 3.13 -24.73
CA ILE A 38 1.72 3.51 -23.35
C ILE A 38 0.29 3.05 -23.01
N LEU A 39 -0.66 3.27 -23.92
CA LEU A 39 -2.06 2.88 -23.71
C LEU A 39 -2.23 1.36 -23.64
N LEU A 40 -1.58 0.62 -24.53
CA LEU A 40 -1.67 -0.84 -24.56
C LEU A 40 -1.03 -1.46 -23.31
N TYR A 41 0.12 -0.94 -22.87
CA TYR A 41 0.72 -1.33 -21.60
C TYR A 41 -0.21 -1.04 -20.41
N GLY A 42 -0.80 0.16 -20.37
CA GLY A 42 -1.73 0.56 -19.31
C GLY A 42 -2.97 -0.34 -19.23
N MET A 43 -3.59 -0.66 -20.37
CA MET A 43 -4.72 -1.59 -20.43
C MET A 43 -4.33 -3.00 -19.99
N PHE A 44 -3.19 -3.50 -20.45
CA PHE A 44 -2.70 -4.82 -20.05
C PHE A 44 -2.46 -4.88 -18.54
N TYR A 45 -1.77 -3.88 -17.99
CA TYR A 45 -1.52 -3.78 -16.56
C TYR A 45 -2.83 -3.80 -15.76
N TRP A 46 -3.79 -2.96 -16.14
CA TRP A 46 -5.07 -2.85 -15.41
C TRP A 46 -5.95 -4.09 -15.54
N SER A 47 -5.95 -4.74 -16.70
CA SER A 47 -6.82 -5.90 -16.96
C SER A 47 -6.27 -7.20 -16.38
N TYR A 48 -4.94 -7.39 -16.36
CA TYR A 48 -4.34 -8.70 -16.08
C TYR A 48 -3.56 -8.76 -14.78
N ILE A 49 -3.05 -7.64 -14.25
CA ILE A 49 -2.28 -7.67 -13.00
C ILE A 49 -3.27 -7.57 -11.84
N PRO A 50 -3.53 -8.68 -11.10
CA PRO A 50 -4.40 -8.63 -9.95
C PRO A 50 -3.75 -7.79 -8.85
N LYS A 51 -4.58 -7.29 -7.94
CA LYS A 51 -4.09 -6.67 -6.71
C LYS A 51 -3.30 -7.72 -5.91
N SER A 52 -2.03 -7.44 -5.62
CA SER A 52 -1.13 -8.37 -4.93
C SER A 52 -1.38 -8.47 -3.43
N SER A 53 -2.22 -7.60 -2.87
CA SER A 53 -2.53 -7.57 -1.44
C SER A 53 -4.03 -7.39 -1.18
N HIS A 54 -4.51 -8.10 -0.16
CA HIS A 54 -5.84 -7.93 0.40
C HIS A 54 -5.73 -7.10 1.67
N LEU A 55 -6.59 -6.08 1.80
CA LEU A 55 -6.63 -5.19 2.96
C LEU A 55 -7.95 -5.41 3.68
N PHE A 56 -7.87 -5.78 4.96
CA PHE A 56 -9.02 -5.96 5.81
C PHE A 56 -8.97 -4.91 6.93
N PRO A 57 -10.03 -4.11 7.12
CA PRO A 57 -10.07 -3.16 8.22
C PRO A 57 -10.14 -3.91 9.55
N VAL A 58 -9.33 -3.47 10.52
CA VAL A 58 -9.28 -4.05 11.86
C VAL A 58 -9.90 -3.06 12.84
N HIS A 59 -11.07 -3.40 13.39
CA HIS A 59 -11.77 -2.59 14.37
C HIS A 59 -11.55 -3.16 15.77
N LEU A 60 -10.58 -2.58 16.48
CA LEU A 60 -10.23 -2.99 17.84
C LEU A 60 -11.33 -2.55 18.83
N HIS A 61 -11.74 -3.47 19.69
CA HIS A 61 -12.55 -3.21 20.87
C HIS A 61 -11.86 -3.83 22.08
N PHE A 62 -12.20 -3.36 23.28
CA PHE A 62 -11.62 -3.91 24.50
C PHE A 62 -12.48 -5.05 25.02
N GLU A 63 -11.84 -6.18 25.29
CA GLU A 63 -12.47 -7.31 25.97
C GLU A 63 -11.74 -7.54 27.30
N SER A 64 -12.51 -7.55 28.38
CA SER A 64 -12.00 -7.83 29.73
C SER A 64 -11.90 -9.33 29.95
N ARG A 65 -10.70 -9.82 30.30
CA ARG A 65 -10.46 -11.24 30.62
C ARG A 65 -9.95 -11.40 32.05
N SER A 66 -10.28 -12.52 32.67
CA SER A 66 -9.76 -12.88 33.99
C SER A 66 -8.26 -13.18 33.89
N CYS A 67 -7.49 -12.45 34.68
CA CYS A 67 -6.04 -12.57 34.83
C CYS A 67 -5.69 -12.95 36.28
N PRO A 68 -4.44 -13.42 36.53
CA PRO A 68 -3.99 -13.75 37.88
C PRO A 68 -4.13 -12.60 38.89
N GLU A 69 -4.04 -11.35 38.43
CA GLU A 69 -4.15 -10.13 39.27
C GLU A 69 -5.51 -9.42 39.14
N GLY A 70 -6.56 -10.11 38.66
CA GLY A 70 -7.91 -9.55 38.54
C GLY A 70 -8.42 -9.55 37.11
N PHE A 71 -8.76 -8.38 36.57
CA PHE A 71 -9.22 -8.23 35.19
C PHE A 71 -8.18 -7.50 34.36
N CYS A 72 -7.89 -8.03 33.17
CA CYS A 72 -7.08 -7.33 32.18
C CYS A 72 -7.93 -7.01 30.97
N ASP A 73 -7.81 -5.78 30.48
CA ASP A 73 -8.40 -5.37 29.22
C ASP A 73 -7.35 -5.45 28.12
N TYR A 74 -7.68 -6.17 27.05
CA TYR A 74 -6.84 -6.22 25.86
C TYR A 74 -7.65 -5.78 24.63
N PRO A 75 -7.03 -5.03 23.70
CA PRO A 75 -7.66 -4.71 22.44
C PRO A 75 -7.71 -5.96 21.56
N VAL A 76 -8.92 -6.35 21.15
CA VAL A 76 -9.20 -7.52 20.31
C VAL A 76 -10.03 -7.09 19.10
N ALA A 77 -9.91 -7.84 18.00
CA ALA A 77 -10.72 -7.62 16.80
C ALA A 77 -10.97 -8.95 16.09
N ASN A 78 -12.20 -9.14 15.64
CA ASN A 78 -12.57 -10.27 14.79
C ASN A 78 -12.67 -9.78 13.35
N VAL A 79 -11.91 -10.41 12.45
CA VAL A 79 -11.85 -10.03 11.04
C VAL A 79 -12.33 -11.20 10.19
N THR A 80 -13.41 -10.99 9.46
CA THR A 80 -13.95 -12.01 8.53
C THR A 80 -13.17 -11.96 7.22
N VAL A 81 -12.41 -13.02 6.93
CA VAL A 81 -11.61 -13.18 5.71
C VAL A 81 -12.43 -13.81 4.56
N VAL A 82 -13.72 -14.07 4.78
CA VAL A 82 -14.64 -14.60 3.76
C VAL A 82 -15.71 -13.55 3.46
N ARG A 83 -15.99 -13.29 2.17
CA ARG A 83 -17.16 -12.51 1.77
C ARG A 83 -18.31 -13.45 1.42
N PRO A 84 -19.50 -13.29 2.05
CA PRO A 84 -20.67 -14.06 1.65
C PRO A 84 -21.00 -13.77 0.17
N GLY A 85 -21.03 -14.81 -0.66
CA GLY A 85 -21.41 -14.74 -2.08
C GLY A 85 -20.30 -14.45 -3.10
N TYR A 86 -19.08 -14.12 -2.68
CA TYR A 86 -17.96 -13.81 -3.60
C TYR A 86 -16.74 -14.76 -3.47
N GLY A 87 -16.79 -15.72 -2.53
CA GLY A 87 -15.75 -16.72 -2.32
C GLY A 87 -14.70 -16.35 -1.27
N GLU A 88 -13.73 -17.25 -1.10
CA GLU A 88 -12.57 -17.09 -0.19
C GLU A 88 -11.59 -16.05 -0.75
N TYR A 89 -11.12 -15.13 0.10
CA TYR A 89 -10.08 -14.17 -0.30
C TYR A 89 -8.70 -14.79 -0.42
N LEU A 90 -8.43 -15.84 0.36
CA LEU A 90 -7.16 -16.54 0.35
C LEU A 90 -7.31 -17.75 -0.57
N ALA A 91 -6.62 -17.70 -1.71
CA ALA A 91 -6.60 -18.81 -2.64
C ALA A 91 -5.84 -20.00 -2.02
N ARG A 92 -6.43 -21.19 -2.13
CA ARG A 92 -5.85 -22.43 -1.60
C ARG A 92 -4.53 -22.76 -2.32
N GLY A 93 -3.54 -23.25 -1.57
CA GLY A 93 -2.21 -23.55 -2.09
C GLY A 93 -1.33 -22.32 -2.39
N GLN A 94 -1.85 -21.11 -2.24
CA GLN A 94 -1.05 -19.89 -2.35
C GLN A 94 -0.47 -19.50 -0.99
N ARG A 95 0.82 -19.14 -0.99
CA ARG A 95 1.52 -18.66 0.20
C ARG A 95 1.30 -17.17 0.39
N TYR A 96 0.83 -16.79 1.57
CA TYR A 96 0.54 -15.42 1.96
C TYR A 96 1.46 -14.94 3.08
N LYS A 97 1.76 -13.64 3.03
CA LYS A 97 2.34 -12.90 4.16
C LYS A 97 1.25 -12.07 4.80
N ILE A 98 1.07 -12.21 6.10
CA ILE A 98 0.06 -11.47 6.86
C ILE A 98 0.79 -10.43 7.71
N TYR A 99 0.46 -9.17 7.46
CA TYR A 99 0.93 -8.02 8.20
C TYR A 99 -0.23 -7.39 8.96
N LEU A 100 0.03 -6.96 10.18
CA LEU A 100 -0.82 -6.02 10.88
C LEU A 100 -0.17 -4.65 10.83
N ASP A 101 -0.82 -3.69 10.17
CA ASP A 101 -0.43 -2.30 10.17
C ASP A 101 -1.23 -1.57 11.24
N LEU A 102 -0.55 -1.21 12.34
CA LEU A 102 -1.17 -0.51 13.47
C LEU A 102 -0.81 0.98 13.41
N GLU A 103 -1.82 1.82 13.23
CA GLU A 103 -1.68 3.28 13.31
C GLU A 103 -1.72 3.72 14.77
N MET A 104 -0.66 4.38 15.25
CA MET A 104 -0.56 4.87 16.64
C MET A 104 -0.06 6.32 16.69
N PRO A 105 -0.61 7.15 17.60
CA PRO A 105 -0.08 8.49 17.82
C PRO A 105 1.30 8.44 18.50
N GLU A 106 2.18 9.37 18.15
CA GLU A 106 3.53 9.48 18.71
C GLU A 106 3.54 10.15 20.12
N SER A 107 2.67 9.68 21.02
CA SER A 107 2.57 10.21 22.39
C SER A 107 3.68 9.67 23.31
N ASP A 108 4.04 10.43 24.35
CA ASP A 108 5.00 9.97 25.36
C ASP A 108 4.51 8.72 26.10
N ALA A 109 3.19 8.56 26.28
CA ALA A 109 2.61 7.35 26.86
C ALA A 109 2.89 6.13 25.97
N ASN A 110 2.61 6.22 24.66
CA ASN A 110 2.82 5.11 23.73
C ASN A 110 4.30 4.76 23.56
N GLN A 111 5.20 5.74 23.64
CA GLN A 111 6.63 5.49 23.58
C GLN A 111 7.17 4.78 24.83
N ARG A 112 6.58 5.04 26.00
CA ARG A 112 6.97 4.39 27.26
C ARG A 112 6.49 2.95 27.37
N ILE A 113 5.47 2.55 26.60
CA ILE A 113 5.02 1.14 26.54
C ILE A 113 6.17 0.22 26.08
N GLY A 114 7.02 0.70 25.16
CA GLY A 114 8.13 -0.06 24.63
C GLY A 114 7.66 -1.21 23.74
N MET A 115 8.08 -2.43 24.06
CA MET A 115 7.75 -3.62 23.28
C MET A 115 6.36 -4.16 23.66
N PHE A 116 5.50 -4.34 22.68
CA PHE A 116 4.19 -4.96 22.84
C PHE A 116 4.09 -6.24 22.03
N THR A 117 3.16 -7.11 22.39
CA THR A 117 2.96 -8.39 21.71
C THR A 117 1.60 -8.42 21.03
N VAL A 118 1.57 -8.88 19.79
CA VAL A 118 0.37 -9.10 19.00
C VAL A 118 0.19 -10.60 18.80
N LYS A 119 -1.02 -11.09 19.10
CA LYS A 119 -1.45 -12.45 18.82
C LYS A 119 -2.46 -12.42 17.68
N ILE A 120 -2.31 -13.32 16.71
CA ILE A 120 -3.33 -13.61 15.71
C ILE A 120 -3.69 -15.09 15.80
N ASP A 121 -4.99 -15.36 15.79
CA ASP A 121 -5.54 -16.70 15.71
C ASP A 121 -6.36 -16.80 14.42
N MET A 122 -6.03 -17.79 13.59
CA MET A 122 -6.80 -18.13 12.38
C MET A 122 -7.86 -19.14 12.77
N ILE A 123 -9.12 -18.76 12.62
CA ILE A 123 -10.27 -19.48 13.15
C ILE A 123 -11.11 -19.99 11.98
N THR A 124 -11.55 -21.24 12.05
CA THR A 124 -12.49 -21.84 11.07
C THR A 124 -13.91 -21.36 11.29
N GLU A 125 -14.81 -21.69 10.36
CA GLU A 125 -16.25 -21.45 10.51
C GLU A 125 -16.84 -22.13 11.76
N THR A 126 -16.24 -23.23 12.22
CA THR A 126 -16.65 -23.95 13.43
C THR A 126 -16.19 -23.30 14.74
N GLY A 127 -15.34 -22.26 14.66
CA GLY A 127 -14.79 -21.57 15.82
C GLY A 127 -13.48 -22.17 16.35
N GLU A 128 -12.93 -23.20 15.68
CA GLU A 128 -11.66 -23.81 16.07
C GLU A 128 -10.46 -23.02 15.56
N VAL A 129 -9.44 -22.85 16.41
CA VAL A 129 -8.17 -22.20 16.05
C VAL A 129 -7.27 -23.18 15.30
N VAL A 130 -7.06 -22.94 14.02
CA VAL A 130 -6.20 -23.79 13.16
C VAL A 130 -4.73 -23.43 13.30
N ARG A 131 -4.43 -22.12 13.28
CA ARG A 131 -3.06 -21.61 13.42
C ARG A 131 -3.05 -20.38 14.30
N SER A 132 -2.00 -20.27 15.09
CA SER A 132 -1.76 -19.11 15.95
C SER A 132 -0.35 -18.58 15.71
N SER A 133 -0.18 -17.27 15.80
CA SER A 133 1.13 -16.62 15.77
C SER A 133 1.18 -15.51 16.81
N LEU A 134 2.35 -15.40 17.45
CA LEU A 134 2.63 -14.42 18.49
C LEU A 134 3.90 -13.65 18.10
N ARG A 135 3.78 -12.34 17.90
CA ARG A 135 4.87 -11.50 17.41
C ARG A 135 4.96 -10.20 18.18
N SER A 136 6.19 -9.80 18.49
CA SER A 136 6.45 -8.53 19.16
C SER A 136 6.51 -7.38 18.15
N GLY A 137 5.89 -6.26 18.49
CA GLY A 137 6.03 -4.97 17.84
C GLY A 137 6.64 -3.94 18.79
N VAL A 138 7.16 -2.84 18.24
CA VAL A 138 7.71 -1.73 19.02
C VAL A 138 7.50 -0.44 18.24
N LEU A 139 7.15 0.65 18.93
CA LEU A 139 7.15 1.99 18.33
C LEU A 139 8.59 2.40 18.03
N ARG A 140 8.80 3.17 16.97
CA ARG A 140 10.15 3.63 16.63
C ARG A 140 10.49 4.80 17.54
N TYR A 141 11.47 4.58 18.42
CA TYR A 141 11.93 5.64 19.31
C TYR A 141 12.56 6.79 18.52
N LYS A 142 12.16 8.02 18.85
CA LYS A 142 12.78 9.27 18.39
C LYS A 142 13.23 10.07 19.60
N SER A 143 14.47 10.52 19.59
CA SER A 143 15.01 11.39 20.64
C SER A 143 14.27 12.74 20.67
N ALA A 144 14.30 13.42 21.82
CA ALA A 144 13.65 14.72 21.99
C ALA A 144 14.12 15.76 20.96
N MET A 145 15.43 15.79 20.67
CA MET A 145 16.00 16.69 19.67
C MET A 145 15.49 16.39 18.26
N VAL A 146 15.47 15.12 17.86
CA VAL A 146 14.96 14.71 16.54
C VAL A 146 13.48 15.04 16.39
N ARG A 147 12.69 14.82 17.45
CA ARG A 147 11.28 15.20 17.48
C ARG A 147 11.11 16.70 17.31
N LEU A 148 11.87 17.51 18.05
CA LEU A 148 11.82 18.96 17.95
C LEU A 148 12.12 19.46 16.53
N PHE A 149 13.21 18.97 15.91
CA PHE A 149 13.56 19.35 14.55
C PHE A 149 12.51 18.88 13.53
N SER A 150 11.97 17.66 13.70
CA SER A 150 10.89 17.14 12.85
C SER A 150 9.65 18.01 12.95
N THR A 151 9.15 18.25 14.16
CA THR A 151 7.97 19.08 14.40
C THR A 151 8.21 20.50 13.87
N LEU A 152 9.38 21.12 14.12
CA LEU A 152 9.74 22.45 13.62
C LEU A 152 9.71 22.53 12.09
N THR A 153 10.20 21.50 11.41
CA THR A 153 10.21 21.42 9.94
C THR A 153 8.79 21.28 9.37
N TYR A 154 7.91 20.55 10.06
CA TYR A 154 6.55 20.26 9.61
C TYR A 154 5.45 21.12 10.23
N ILE A 155 5.77 22.13 11.06
CA ILE A 155 4.79 23.05 11.70
C ILE A 155 3.70 23.54 10.75
N PRO A 156 4.01 24.13 9.57
CA PRO A 156 2.94 24.66 8.72
C PRO A 156 1.97 23.56 8.32
N MET A 157 2.48 22.38 7.97
CA MET A 157 1.67 21.24 7.54
C MET A 157 0.78 20.70 8.67
N LEU A 158 1.31 20.65 9.89
CA LEU A 158 0.59 20.24 11.10
C LEU A 158 -0.52 21.23 11.48
N MET A 159 -0.24 22.54 11.40
CA MET A 159 -1.21 23.60 11.73
C MET A 159 -2.39 23.64 10.76
N PHE A 160 -2.13 23.41 9.46
CA PHE A 160 -3.18 23.33 8.44
C PHE A 160 -3.88 21.95 8.41
N GLY A 161 -3.54 21.03 9.32
CA GLY A 161 -4.16 19.69 9.41
C GLY A 161 -3.87 18.76 8.23
N SER A 162 -2.86 19.10 7.42
CA SER A 162 -2.45 18.28 6.27
C SER A 162 -1.45 17.18 6.65
N ALA A 163 -0.83 17.29 7.82
CA ALA A 163 -0.04 16.24 8.46
C ALA A 163 -0.53 16.01 9.89
N GLU A 164 -0.31 14.80 10.39
CA GLU A 164 -0.63 14.37 11.76
C GLU A 164 0.60 13.70 12.40
N GLU A 165 0.76 13.80 13.72
CA GLU A 165 1.83 13.16 14.47
C GLU A 165 1.51 11.69 14.79
N LYS A 166 1.53 10.86 13.74
CA LYS A 166 1.23 9.43 13.81
C LYS A 166 2.30 8.56 13.18
N GLN A 167 2.39 7.33 13.67
CA GLN A 167 3.29 6.31 13.17
C GLN A 167 2.50 5.05 12.81
N ILE A 168 2.78 4.47 11.64
CA ILE A 168 2.32 3.13 11.27
C ILE A 168 3.38 2.10 11.70
N VAL A 169 2.97 1.14 12.53
CA VAL A 169 3.81 0.03 13.00
C VAL A 169 3.34 -1.25 12.32
N SER A 170 4.13 -1.71 11.33
CA SER A 170 3.88 -2.95 10.62
C SER A 170 4.50 -4.15 11.34
N VAL A 171 3.66 -5.09 11.78
CA VAL A 171 4.08 -6.34 12.44
C VAL A 171 3.82 -7.52 11.49
N LEU A 172 4.87 -8.24 11.10
CA LEU A 172 4.76 -9.47 10.31
C LEU A 172 4.26 -10.60 11.20
N LEU A 173 3.01 -11.01 11.04
CA LEU A 173 2.38 -12.05 11.83
C LEU A 173 2.67 -13.44 11.27
N PHE A 174 2.50 -13.62 9.96
CA PHE A 174 2.84 -14.87 9.25
C PHE A 174 3.69 -14.57 8.00
N ASP A 175 4.80 -15.28 7.82
CA ASP A 175 5.67 -15.15 6.63
C ASP A 175 5.25 -16.07 5.47
N ARG A 176 4.65 -17.22 5.78
CA ARG A 176 4.22 -18.23 4.79
C ARG A 176 2.95 -18.91 5.27
N TYR A 177 1.88 -18.13 5.39
CA TYR A 177 0.56 -18.69 5.65
C TYR A 177 0.03 -19.38 4.38
N GLU A 178 -0.59 -20.53 4.52
CA GLU A 178 -1.19 -21.29 3.42
C GLU A 178 -2.50 -21.84 3.97
N GLU A 179 -3.57 -21.67 3.19
CA GLU A 179 -4.89 -22.17 3.57
C GLU A 179 -4.92 -23.68 3.34
N ASP A 180 -5.17 -24.43 4.42
CA ASP A 180 -5.23 -25.88 4.37
C ASP A 180 -6.51 -26.32 3.63
N TYR A 181 -6.44 -27.46 2.93
CA TYR A 181 -7.65 -28.04 2.34
C TYR A 181 -8.57 -28.43 3.49
N VAL A 182 -9.81 -27.90 3.52
CA VAL A 182 -10.88 -28.46 4.32
C VAL A 182 -10.98 -29.93 3.92
N SER A 183 -10.45 -30.83 4.74
CA SER A 183 -10.85 -32.22 4.67
C SER A 183 -12.30 -32.21 5.11
N ASP A 184 -13.22 -32.34 4.15
CA ASP A 184 -14.60 -32.69 4.41
C ASP A 184 -14.55 -34.00 5.20
N GLY A 185 -14.54 -33.87 6.52
CA GLY A 185 -14.76 -34.95 7.46
C GLY A 185 -16.21 -35.36 7.28
N TYR A 186 -16.47 -36.18 6.28
CA TYR A 186 -17.62 -37.07 6.30
C TYR A 186 -17.47 -37.94 7.54
N VAL A 187 -18.26 -37.63 8.57
CA VAL A 187 -18.70 -38.58 9.60
C VAL A 187 -20.20 -38.70 9.45
#